data_AF-J4H1K7-F1
#
_entry.id   AF-J4H1K7-F1
#
_cell.length_a   1.000
_cell.length_b   1.000
_cell.length_c   1.000
_cell.angle_alpha   90.00
_cell.angle_beta   90.00
_cell.angle_gamma   90.00
#
_symmetry.space_group_name_H-M   'P 1'
#
loop_
_entity.id
_entity.type
_entity.pdbx_description
1 polymer ?
#
loop_
_entity_poly.entity_id
_entity_poly.type
_entity_poly.pdbx_seq_one_letter_code
_entity_poly.pdbx_strand_id
1 'polypeptide(L)'
;MVKYYDEISPELAKWVEEQQMFWVASAPLTGDGHVNLSPKGLQGTFHIVNPNKVWYEDCTGSGSETMAHIREPGNGRVTIMFCAFEGPPRIMRLFCKGTVYEFGTIEYQTLLPPEKRLPGSRSAVVLDVYKVQTSCGYAVPLYNFVTHRPTLLNWTAQLAAADIASHGNPESADMTPDWKVPEKGLKAYWARMNTESLDGLPAMKDAHISAVAPTHAPSEGRWGKDVTVRTIYEFGTAEFDTLVPADKRLHGSRFAVVLDVYKIQTSCGFGGPLYSFVAHRPTLNWSAQLAAADLACDAEEESPSEPPKEDLSSRKSGLKAYWAKTNVESLGGLTAIKSAHVSDVTPAHAPPSGEWSKDAQAALTNTTRQTGVNSKVVEGASWITYAEVMMVLSAFLMGLAVSAMYVEVACVTRSC
;
A
#
# COMPACT_ATOMS: atom_id res chain seq x y z
N MET A 1 2.42 -20.12 -8.13
CA MET A 1 3.31 -19.78 -9.25
C MET A 1 2.79 -18.54 -9.94
N VAL A 2 3.68 -17.69 -10.47
CA VAL A 2 3.27 -16.50 -11.23
C VAL A 2 2.52 -16.93 -12.50
N LYS A 3 1.45 -16.23 -12.84
CA LYS A 3 0.74 -16.38 -14.12
C LYS A 3 0.57 -15.01 -14.77
N TYR A 4 0.58 -15.02 -16.10
CA TYR A 4 0.40 -13.84 -16.93
C TYR A 4 -0.81 -14.00 -17.82
N TYR A 5 -1.51 -12.91 -18.05
CA TYR A 5 -2.65 -12.81 -18.96
C TYR A 5 -2.48 -11.53 -19.79
N ASP A 6 -3.06 -11.53 -20.98
CA ASP A 6 -3.06 -10.35 -21.85
C ASP A 6 -4.19 -9.38 -21.47
N GLU A 7 -5.18 -9.86 -20.73
CA GLU A 7 -6.36 -9.10 -20.29
C GLU A 7 -6.90 -9.60 -18.94
N ILE A 8 -7.84 -8.85 -18.37
CA ILE A 8 -8.54 -9.20 -17.13
C ILE A 8 -9.61 -10.26 -17.44
N SER A 9 -9.42 -11.49 -16.95
CA SER A 9 -10.44 -12.54 -17.10
C SER A 9 -11.69 -12.24 -16.25
N PRO A 10 -12.87 -12.81 -16.59
CA PRO A 10 -14.09 -12.62 -15.80
C PRO A 10 -13.93 -13.01 -14.32
N GLU A 11 -13.19 -14.08 -14.02
CA GLU A 11 -12.92 -14.52 -12.65
C GLU A 11 -12.02 -13.54 -11.90
N LEU A 12 -11.06 -12.93 -12.59
CA LEU A 12 -10.18 -11.91 -12.02
C LEU A 12 -10.93 -10.60 -11.80
N ALA A 13 -11.83 -10.21 -12.72
CA ALA A 13 -12.68 -9.04 -12.57
C ALA A 13 -13.55 -9.16 -11.31
N LYS A 14 -14.24 -10.30 -11.14
CA LYS A 14 -15.05 -10.57 -9.94
C LYS A 14 -14.20 -10.49 -8.66
N TRP A 15 -13.01 -11.08 -8.68
CA TRP A 15 -12.12 -11.03 -7.52
C TRP A 15 -11.64 -9.60 -7.19
N VAL A 16 -11.41 -8.76 -8.20
CA VAL A 16 -11.05 -7.35 -8.03
C VAL A 16 -12.19 -6.56 -7.37
N GLU A 17 -13.45 -6.81 -7.74
CA GLU A 17 -14.63 -6.16 -7.17
C GLU A 17 -14.82 -6.44 -5.68
N GLU A 18 -14.28 -7.56 -5.17
CA GLU A 18 -14.33 -7.93 -3.74
C GLU A 18 -13.31 -7.15 -2.89
N GLN A 19 -12.31 -6.51 -3.51
CA GLN A 19 -11.22 -5.87 -2.79
C GLN A 19 -11.61 -4.49 -2.24
N GLN A 20 -11.21 -4.22 -0.99
CA GLN A 20 -11.54 -2.97 -0.29
C GLN A 20 -10.51 -1.84 -0.53
N MET A 21 -9.37 -2.17 -1.14
CA MET A 21 -8.32 -1.22 -1.52
C MET A 21 -7.45 -1.75 -2.67
N PHE A 22 -6.78 -0.83 -3.34
CA PHE A 22 -5.77 -1.09 -4.36
C PHE A 22 -4.58 -0.14 -4.19
N TRP A 23 -3.46 -0.45 -4.82
CA TRP A 23 -2.27 0.41 -4.84
C TRP A 23 -2.02 0.89 -6.24
N VAL A 24 -1.61 2.15 -6.34
CA VAL A 24 -1.22 2.79 -7.60
C VAL A 24 0.27 3.07 -7.52
N ALA A 25 1.02 2.48 -8.44
CA ALA A 25 2.44 2.75 -8.62
C ALA A 25 2.69 3.48 -9.95
N SER A 26 3.57 4.47 -9.93
CA SER A 26 4.02 5.21 -11.11
C SER A 26 5.43 5.75 -10.86
N ALA A 27 6.15 6.09 -11.91
CA ALA A 27 7.49 6.68 -11.78
C ALA A 27 7.72 7.64 -12.95
N PRO A 28 8.50 8.70 -12.77
CA PRO A 28 8.93 9.54 -13.88
C PRO A 28 9.90 8.79 -14.81
N LEU A 29 10.20 9.35 -15.97
CA LEU A 29 11.21 8.81 -16.87
C LEU A 29 12.63 9.18 -16.44
N THR A 30 12.77 10.25 -15.66
CA THR A 30 14.05 10.67 -15.13
C THR A 30 14.58 9.62 -14.15
N GLY A 31 15.85 9.24 -14.31
CA GLY A 31 16.46 8.16 -13.52
C GLY A 31 16.71 8.54 -12.05
N ASP A 32 16.68 9.83 -11.73
CA ASP A 32 16.82 10.41 -10.39
C ASP A 32 15.48 10.80 -9.76
N GLY A 33 14.36 10.66 -10.48
CA GLY A 33 13.03 10.94 -9.96
C GLY A 33 12.51 9.84 -9.03
N HIS A 34 11.44 10.15 -8.29
CA HIS A 34 10.93 9.30 -7.22
C HIS A 34 9.81 8.38 -7.71
N VAL A 35 9.97 7.08 -7.44
CA VAL A 35 8.87 6.12 -7.64
C VAL A 35 7.76 6.41 -6.65
N ASN A 36 6.57 6.71 -7.16
CA ASN A 36 5.38 6.91 -6.35
C ASN A 36 4.62 5.60 -6.14
N LEU A 37 4.17 5.36 -4.91
CA LEU A 37 3.30 4.25 -4.54
C LEU A 37 2.27 4.75 -3.52
N SER A 38 0.98 4.60 -3.82
CA SER A 38 -0.09 5.08 -2.95
C SER A 38 -1.24 4.09 -2.85
N PRO A 39 -1.72 3.74 -1.64
CA PRO A 39 -2.96 3.00 -1.48
C PRO A 39 -4.18 3.90 -1.77
N LYS A 40 -5.21 3.31 -2.35
CA LYS A 40 -6.52 3.90 -2.62
C LYS A 40 -7.58 2.97 -2.04
N GLY A 41 -8.44 3.51 -1.19
CA GLY A 41 -9.28 2.71 -0.31
C GLY A 41 -10.69 3.25 -0.09
N LEU A 42 -11.15 4.15 -0.97
CA LEU A 42 -12.53 4.59 -0.98
C LEU A 42 -13.37 3.59 -1.78
N GLN A 43 -14.46 3.14 -1.18
CA GLN A 43 -15.39 2.21 -1.82
C GLN A 43 -15.95 2.79 -3.11
N GLY A 44 -16.13 1.94 -4.13
CA GLY A 44 -16.79 2.32 -5.37
C GLY A 44 -15.97 3.26 -6.26
N THR A 45 -14.66 3.39 -6.02
CA THR A 45 -13.79 4.26 -6.82
C THR A 45 -13.03 3.56 -7.93
N PHE A 46 -13.02 2.23 -7.99
CA PHE A 46 -12.34 1.47 -9.04
C PHE A 46 -13.38 0.79 -9.93
N HIS A 47 -13.24 0.94 -11.24
CA HIS A 47 -14.22 0.47 -12.22
C HIS A 47 -13.54 -0.28 -13.37
N ILE A 48 -14.09 -1.44 -13.72
CA ILE A 48 -13.70 -2.21 -14.89
C ILE A 48 -14.68 -1.87 -16.02
N VAL A 49 -14.16 -1.38 -17.15
CA VAL A 49 -14.97 -1.05 -18.33
C VAL A 49 -15.08 -2.26 -19.25
N ASN A 50 -13.94 -2.91 -19.49
CA ASN A 50 -13.82 -4.13 -20.29
C ASN A 50 -12.49 -4.85 -19.92
N PRO A 51 -12.15 -6.02 -20.50
CA PRO A 51 -10.96 -6.79 -20.13
C PRO A 51 -9.62 -6.02 -20.20
N ASN A 52 -9.53 -4.95 -21.01
CA ASN A 52 -8.31 -4.16 -21.20
C ASN A 52 -8.46 -2.70 -20.78
N LYS A 53 -9.56 -2.31 -20.12
CA LYS A 53 -9.78 -0.91 -19.76
C LYS A 53 -10.42 -0.82 -18.38
N VAL A 54 -9.76 -0.07 -17.51
CA VAL A 54 -10.24 0.24 -16.16
C VAL A 54 -10.12 1.74 -15.94
N TRP A 55 -10.79 2.27 -14.92
CA TRP A 55 -10.53 3.62 -14.45
C TRP A 55 -10.75 3.69 -12.95
N TYR A 56 -10.18 4.71 -12.32
CA TYR A 56 -10.49 5.02 -10.94
C TYR A 56 -10.76 6.50 -10.70
N GLU A 57 -11.66 6.79 -9.77
CA GLU A 57 -11.95 8.12 -9.26
C GLU A 57 -10.78 8.56 -8.35
N ASP A 58 -9.99 9.53 -8.81
CA ASP A 58 -8.93 10.11 -8.01
C ASP A 58 -9.49 11.26 -7.18
N CYS A 59 -9.69 10.97 -5.89
CA CYS A 59 -10.07 11.96 -4.89
C CYS A 59 -8.84 12.77 -4.42
N THR A 60 -9.12 13.96 -3.89
CA THR A 60 -8.14 14.95 -3.46
C THR A 60 -7.16 14.37 -2.44
N GLY A 61 -5.88 14.72 -2.61
CA GLY A 61 -4.82 14.43 -1.65
C GLY A 61 -3.67 15.42 -1.81
N SER A 62 -2.68 15.33 -0.93
CA SER A 62 -1.54 16.25 -0.95
C SER A 62 -0.62 16.04 -2.16
N GLY A 63 -0.58 14.84 -2.73
CA GLY A 63 0.27 14.50 -3.87
C GLY A 63 -0.47 14.50 -5.21
N SER A 64 0.29 14.67 -6.28
CA SER A 64 -0.16 14.66 -7.68
C SER A 64 0.72 13.78 -8.59
N GLU A 65 1.66 13.02 -8.00
CA GLU A 65 2.71 12.25 -8.71
C GLU A 65 2.19 11.39 -9.85
N THR A 66 1.17 10.55 -9.60
CA THR A 66 0.62 9.69 -10.66
C THR A 66 0.09 10.50 -11.84
N MET A 67 -0.56 11.64 -11.59
CA MET A 67 -1.04 12.52 -12.67
C MET A 67 0.13 13.11 -13.46
N ALA A 68 1.17 13.56 -12.76
CA ALA A 68 2.38 14.10 -13.38
C ALA A 68 3.09 13.06 -14.24
N HIS A 69 3.34 11.86 -13.70
CA HIS A 69 4.00 10.75 -14.41
C HIS A 69 3.18 10.27 -15.61
N ILE A 70 1.84 10.29 -15.52
CA ILE A 70 1.00 9.97 -16.68
C ILE A 70 1.18 11.00 -17.80
N ARG A 71 1.26 12.28 -17.44
CA ARG A 71 1.35 13.41 -18.37
C ARG A 71 2.73 13.67 -18.92
N GLU A 72 3.76 13.16 -18.25
CA GLU A 72 5.13 13.25 -18.73
C GLU A 72 5.24 12.68 -20.16
N PRO A 73 5.73 13.47 -21.13
CA PRO A 73 5.80 13.06 -22.53
C PRO A 73 6.52 11.71 -22.72
N GLY A 74 5.83 10.76 -23.35
CA GLY A 74 6.37 9.41 -23.60
C GLY A 74 6.26 8.43 -22.42
N ASN A 75 5.75 8.84 -21.25
CA ASN A 75 5.65 7.98 -20.08
C ASN A 75 4.31 7.23 -19.98
N GLY A 76 3.32 7.79 -19.28
CA GLY A 76 2.00 7.16 -19.10
C GLY A 76 1.99 5.90 -18.23
N ARG A 77 3.13 5.41 -17.71
CA ARG A 77 3.21 4.08 -17.07
C ARG A 77 2.59 4.07 -15.69
N VAL A 78 1.66 3.14 -15.48
CA VAL A 78 1.01 2.93 -14.18
C VAL A 78 0.91 1.43 -13.91
N THR A 79 1.13 1.01 -12.68
CA THR A 79 0.77 -0.33 -12.22
C THR A 79 -0.28 -0.23 -11.12
N ILE A 80 -1.39 -0.93 -11.29
CA ILE A 80 -2.37 -1.14 -10.22
C ILE A 80 -2.09 -2.49 -9.56
N MET A 81 -2.04 -2.54 -8.24
CA MET A 81 -1.88 -3.78 -7.49
C MET A 81 -3.08 -4.00 -6.57
N PHE A 82 -3.47 -5.26 -6.41
CA PHE A 82 -4.43 -5.74 -5.43
C PHE A 82 -3.80 -6.86 -4.60
N CYS A 83 -4.16 -6.94 -3.33
CA CYS A 83 -3.69 -7.96 -2.39
C CYS A 83 -4.87 -8.62 -1.70
N ALA A 84 -4.92 -9.96 -1.72
CA ALA A 84 -5.85 -10.71 -0.89
C ALA A 84 -5.42 -10.59 0.57
N PHE A 85 -6.19 -9.85 1.36
CA PHE A 85 -6.07 -9.84 2.83
C PHE A 85 -7.04 -10.80 3.51
N GLU A 86 -7.92 -11.43 2.74
CA GLU A 86 -8.83 -12.46 3.18
C GLU A 86 -8.86 -13.59 2.15
N GLY A 87 -9.33 -14.77 2.58
CA GLY A 87 -9.43 -15.93 1.70
C GLY A 87 -8.08 -16.45 1.18
N PRO A 88 -8.06 -17.08 -0.01
CA PRO A 88 -6.84 -17.64 -0.60
C PRO A 88 -5.81 -16.55 -0.99
N PRO A 89 -4.50 -16.79 -0.74
CA PRO A 89 -3.46 -15.79 -0.96
C PRO A 89 -3.28 -15.46 -2.44
N ARG A 90 -3.42 -14.18 -2.80
CA ARG A 90 -3.26 -13.67 -4.16
C ARG A 90 -2.74 -12.25 -4.16
N ILE A 91 -1.82 -11.97 -5.08
CA ILE A 91 -1.47 -10.61 -5.49
C ILE A 91 -1.76 -10.51 -6.98
N MET A 92 -2.45 -9.45 -7.41
CA MET A 92 -2.73 -9.18 -8.82
C MET A 92 -2.15 -7.82 -9.20
N ARG A 93 -1.49 -7.74 -10.35
CA ARG A 93 -0.97 -6.50 -10.93
C ARG A 93 -1.58 -6.28 -12.31
N LEU A 94 -2.06 -5.07 -12.55
CA LEU A 94 -2.42 -4.56 -13.86
C LEU A 94 -1.32 -3.62 -14.31
N PHE A 95 -0.69 -3.93 -15.43
CA PHE A 95 0.28 -3.05 -16.07
C PHE A 95 -0.43 -2.24 -17.15
N CYS A 96 -0.38 -0.92 -17.01
CA CYS A 96 -1.24 -0.01 -17.75
C CYS A 96 -0.51 1.18 -18.35
N LYS A 97 -1.14 1.78 -19.35
CA LYS A 97 -0.90 3.16 -19.78
C LYS A 97 -2.09 4.03 -19.38
N GLY A 98 -1.82 5.18 -18.77
CA GLY A 98 -2.85 6.04 -18.21
C GLY A 98 -3.17 7.26 -19.05
N THR A 99 -4.38 7.79 -18.84
CA THR A 99 -4.85 9.11 -19.25
C THR A 99 -5.63 9.74 -18.10
N VAL A 100 -5.48 11.04 -17.88
CA VAL A 100 -6.16 11.76 -16.79
C VAL A 100 -7.18 12.73 -17.37
N TYR A 101 -8.44 12.56 -16.98
CA TYR A 101 -9.52 13.52 -17.24
C TYR A 101 -9.82 14.29 -15.96
N GLU A 102 -9.64 15.59 -15.99
CA GLU A 102 -9.78 16.45 -14.80
C GLU A 102 -11.21 16.94 -14.62
N PHE A 103 -11.55 17.26 -13.37
CA PHE A 103 -12.78 17.95 -13.02
C PHE A 103 -13.00 19.18 -13.92
N GLY A 104 -14.21 19.32 -14.47
CA GLY A 104 -14.55 20.40 -15.41
C GLY A 104 -14.42 20.03 -16.89
N THR A 105 -13.74 18.92 -17.23
CA THR A 105 -13.68 18.41 -18.61
C THR A 105 -14.91 17.56 -18.97
N ILE A 106 -15.24 17.47 -20.27
CA ILE A 106 -16.41 16.71 -20.76
C ILE A 106 -16.22 15.21 -20.48
N GLU A 107 -15.01 14.71 -20.66
CA GLU A 107 -14.64 13.32 -20.44
C GLU A 107 -14.80 12.93 -18.96
N TYR A 108 -14.38 13.80 -18.05
CA TYR A 108 -14.61 13.61 -16.63
C TYR A 108 -16.11 13.63 -16.28
N GLN A 109 -16.89 14.59 -16.79
CA GLN A 109 -18.35 14.63 -16.54
C GLN A 109 -19.06 13.36 -17.02
N THR A 110 -18.59 12.78 -18.12
CA THR A 110 -19.15 11.57 -18.70
C THR A 110 -18.97 10.36 -17.79
N LEU A 111 -17.78 10.23 -17.17
CA LEU A 111 -17.47 9.13 -16.25
C LEU A 111 -18.08 9.33 -14.86
N LEU A 112 -17.97 10.55 -14.35
CA LEU A 112 -18.36 10.94 -13.00
C LEU A 112 -19.30 12.14 -13.10
N PRO A 113 -20.60 11.97 -13.39
CA PRO A 113 -21.58 13.04 -13.33
C PRO A 113 -21.84 13.47 -11.87
N PRO A 114 -22.40 14.67 -11.62
CA PRO A 114 -22.49 15.25 -10.26
C PRO A 114 -23.13 14.34 -9.21
N GLU A 115 -24.12 13.55 -9.60
CA GLU A 115 -24.86 12.61 -8.75
C GLU A 115 -24.07 11.35 -8.34
N LYS A 116 -22.90 11.11 -8.94
CA LYS A 116 -22.03 9.96 -8.64
C LYS A 116 -20.72 10.34 -7.97
N ARG A 117 -20.33 11.61 -7.99
CA ARG A 117 -19.03 12.07 -7.49
C ARG A 117 -18.90 11.96 -5.99
N LEU A 118 -17.76 11.44 -5.54
CA LEU A 118 -17.39 11.57 -4.14
C LEU A 118 -16.92 12.99 -3.81
N PRO A 119 -17.06 13.43 -2.55
CA PRO A 119 -16.40 14.63 -2.06
C PRO A 119 -14.91 14.64 -2.41
N GLY A 120 -14.43 15.75 -2.97
CA GLY A 120 -13.03 15.91 -3.34
C GLY A 120 -12.60 15.18 -4.61
N SER A 121 -13.52 14.65 -5.41
CA SER A 121 -13.19 14.09 -6.73
C SER A 121 -12.57 15.14 -7.64
N ARG A 122 -11.31 14.93 -8.05
CA ARG A 122 -10.54 15.92 -8.83
C ARG A 122 -10.23 15.46 -10.25
N SER A 123 -10.22 14.15 -10.48
CA SER A 123 -10.00 13.57 -11.81
C SER A 123 -10.45 12.12 -11.89
N ALA A 124 -10.73 11.65 -13.10
CA ALA A 124 -10.84 10.24 -13.43
C ALA A 124 -9.55 9.81 -14.13
N VAL A 125 -8.90 8.77 -13.60
CA VAL A 125 -7.69 8.20 -14.20
C VAL A 125 -8.08 6.95 -14.96
N VAL A 126 -8.06 7.03 -16.30
CA VAL A 126 -8.40 5.93 -17.20
C VAL A 126 -7.13 5.19 -17.59
N LEU A 127 -7.16 3.87 -17.54
CA LEU A 127 -6.01 3.01 -17.70
C LEU A 127 -6.29 1.93 -18.76
N ASP A 128 -5.47 1.92 -19.80
CA ASP A 128 -5.42 0.85 -20.79
C ASP A 128 -4.48 -0.26 -20.29
N VAL A 129 -5.06 -1.41 -19.96
CA VAL A 129 -4.37 -2.58 -19.43
C VAL A 129 -3.78 -3.38 -20.59
N TYR A 130 -2.46 -3.50 -20.62
CA TYR A 130 -1.75 -4.28 -21.65
C TYR A 130 -1.18 -5.60 -21.10
N LYS A 131 -1.15 -5.77 -19.78
CA LYS A 131 -0.73 -7.03 -19.16
C LYS A 131 -1.31 -7.19 -17.75
N VAL A 132 -1.68 -8.42 -17.42
CA VAL A 132 -2.08 -8.82 -16.07
C VAL A 132 -1.10 -9.86 -15.53
N GLN A 133 -0.73 -9.72 -14.27
CA GLN A 133 0.08 -10.71 -13.56
C GLN A 133 -0.58 -11.09 -12.25
N THR A 134 -0.67 -12.39 -11.98
CA THR A 134 -1.04 -12.90 -10.65
C THR A 134 0.14 -13.64 -10.03
N SER A 135 0.39 -13.43 -8.74
CA SER A 135 1.40 -14.14 -7.97
C SER A 135 0.83 -14.63 -6.63
N CYS A 136 1.46 -15.65 -6.04
CA CYS A 136 1.08 -16.14 -4.72
C CYS A 136 1.45 -15.08 -3.66
N GLY A 137 0.49 -14.72 -2.80
CA GLY A 137 0.68 -13.79 -1.69
C GLY A 137 0.95 -14.51 -0.37
N TYR A 138 1.78 -15.56 -0.37
CA TYR A 138 1.87 -16.47 0.78
C TYR A 138 2.31 -15.79 2.08
N ALA A 139 3.17 -14.78 2.00
CA ALA A 139 3.59 -13.99 3.17
C ALA A 139 2.70 -12.75 3.43
N VAL A 140 1.67 -12.52 2.60
CA VAL A 140 0.76 -11.39 2.78
C VAL A 140 -0.16 -11.70 3.98
N PRO A 141 -0.25 -10.78 4.94
CA PRO A 141 -1.04 -11.00 6.14
C PRO A 141 -2.55 -11.08 5.90
N LEU A 142 -3.21 -11.87 6.73
CA LEU A 142 -4.66 -11.84 6.84
C LEU A 142 -5.10 -10.65 7.71
N TYR A 143 -6.09 -9.92 7.22
CA TYR A 143 -6.75 -8.85 7.94
C TYR A 143 -8.25 -9.00 7.87
N ASN A 144 -8.93 -8.64 8.96
CA ASN A 144 -10.37 -8.44 8.94
C ASN A 144 -10.65 -6.98 8.56
N PHE A 145 -11.39 -6.78 7.48
CA PHE A 145 -11.91 -5.47 7.14
C PHE A 145 -12.90 -5.00 8.22
N VAL A 146 -12.68 -3.80 8.73
CA VAL A 146 -13.58 -3.18 9.72
C VAL A 146 -14.52 -2.22 9.02
N THR A 147 -13.97 -1.23 8.31
CA THR A 147 -14.74 -0.16 7.64
C THR A 147 -13.83 0.73 6.81
N HIS A 148 -14.41 1.55 5.91
CA HIS A 148 -13.69 2.62 5.23
C HIS A 148 -13.56 3.87 6.11
N ARG A 149 -12.44 4.60 6.02
CA ARG A 149 -12.28 5.87 6.74
C ARG A 149 -13.14 6.97 6.11
N PRO A 150 -13.99 7.68 6.87
CA PRO A 150 -14.78 8.79 6.34
C PRO A 150 -14.01 10.12 6.28
N THR A 151 -12.80 10.17 6.84
CA THR A 151 -12.05 11.40 7.08
C THR A 151 -11.81 12.21 5.81
N LEU A 152 -11.40 11.55 4.72
CA LEU A 152 -11.17 12.22 3.44
C LEU A 152 -12.45 12.86 2.89
N LEU A 153 -13.56 12.12 2.92
CA LEU A 153 -14.84 12.59 2.40
C LEU A 153 -15.39 13.75 3.23
N ASN A 154 -15.30 13.66 4.56
CA ASN A 154 -15.75 14.73 5.46
C ASN A 154 -14.91 16.01 5.29
N TRP A 155 -13.59 15.89 5.20
CA TRP A 155 -12.69 17.04 5.02
C TRP A 155 -12.91 17.71 3.65
N THR A 156 -13.02 16.93 2.59
CA THR A 156 -13.21 17.47 1.24
C THR A 156 -14.62 18.01 1.00
N ALA A 157 -15.64 17.48 1.68
CA ALA A 157 -16.99 18.04 1.66
C ALA A 157 -17.04 19.44 2.29
N GLN A 158 -16.29 19.67 3.38
CA GLN A 158 -16.15 21.01 3.98
C GLN A 158 -15.48 22.00 3.02
N LEU A 159 -14.44 21.55 2.31
CA LEU A 159 -13.78 22.38 1.30
C LEU A 159 -14.69 22.67 0.10
N ALA A 160 -15.43 21.68 -0.39
CA ALA A 160 -16.39 21.85 -1.48
C ALA A 160 -17.52 22.84 -1.09
N ALA A 161 -18.02 22.78 0.13
CA ALA A 161 -19.00 23.75 0.64
C ALA A 161 -18.46 25.18 0.64
N ALA A 162 -17.16 25.37 0.93
CA ALA A 162 -16.53 26.68 0.84
C ALA A 162 -16.42 27.17 -0.62
N ASP A 163 -16.12 26.28 -1.58
CA ASP A 163 -16.15 26.63 -3.00
C ASP A 163 -17.56 27.08 -3.41
N ILE A 164 -18.60 26.30 -3.09
CA ILE A 164 -20.01 26.61 -3.41
C ILE A 164 -20.43 27.96 -2.82
N ALA A 165 -20.07 28.22 -1.55
CA ALA A 165 -20.36 29.51 -0.92
C ALA A 165 -19.65 30.70 -1.60
N SER A 166 -18.45 30.47 -2.14
CA SER A 166 -17.67 31.51 -2.85
C SER A 166 -18.14 31.75 -4.29
N HIS A 167 -18.69 30.73 -4.95
CA HIS A 167 -19.08 30.77 -6.36
C HIS A 167 -20.41 31.49 -6.63
N GLY A 168 -21.22 31.80 -5.62
CA GLY A 168 -22.63 32.14 -5.85
C GLY A 168 -23.42 30.93 -6.39
N ASN A 169 -24.69 31.11 -6.76
CA ASN A 169 -25.57 29.99 -7.14
C ASN A 169 -24.94 29.14 -8.28
N PRO A 170 -24.75 27.81 -8.11
CA PRO A 170 -24.10 26.94 -9.10
C PRO A 170 -24.82 26.86 -10.46
N GLU A 171 -26.05 27.36 -10.57
CA GLU A 171 -26.82 27.42 -11.83
C GLU A 171 -26.53 28.69 -12.66
N SER A 172 -25.98 29.74 -12.07
CA SER A 172 -25.56 30.95 -12.80
C SER A 172 -24.09 30.84 -13.15
N ALA A 173 -23.77 29.99 -14.13
CA ALA A 173 -22.48 29.99 -14.79
C ALA A 173 -22.35 31.24 -15.68
N ASP A 174 -22.31 32.42 -15.07
CA ASP A 174 -21.87 33.62 -15.75
C ASP A 174 -20.38 33.48 -15.97
N MET A 175 -20.02 33.02 -17.18
CA MET A 175 -18.67 32.98 -17.71
C MET A 175 -18.14 34.41 -17.84
N THR A 176 -17.72 34.99 -16.72
CA THR A 176 -16.97 36.24 -16.73
C THR A 176 -15.49 35.92 -16.98
N PRO A 177 -14.82 36.64 -17.89
CA PRO A 177 -13.38 36.49 -18.14
C PRO A 177 -12.47 36.72 -16.92
N ASP A 178 -13.03 37.23 -15.82
CA ASP A 178 -12.31 37.65 -14.61
C ASP A 178 -12.43 36.65 -13.44
N TRP A 179 -12.82 35.39 -13.69
CA TRP A 179 -12.89 34.36 -12.65
C TRP A 179 -11.52 34.15 -11.99
N LYS A 180 -11.42 34.45 -10.69
CA LYS A 180 -10.22 34.24 -9.87
C LYS A 180 -10.38 32.98 -9.04
N VAL A 181 -9.30 32.19 -8.93
CA VAL A 181 -9.26 31.02 -8.05
C VAL A 181 -9.60 31.45 -6.62
N PRO A 182 -10.57 30.80 -5.94
CA PRO A 182 -10.92 31.12 -4.56
C PRO A 182 -9.71 31.05 -3.62
N GLU A 183 -9.68 31.86 -2.55
CA GLU A 183 -8.61 31.79 -1.53
C GLU A 183 -8.71 30.55 -0.65
N LYS A 184 -9.90 29.91 -0.62
CA LYS A 184 -10.23 28.76 0.23
C LYS A 184 -11.09 27.77 -0.58
N GLY A 185 -11.12 26.52 -0.15
CA GLY A 185 -11.87 25.45 -0.81
C GLY A 185 -10.98 24.45 -1.53
N LEU A 186 -11.58 23.52 -2.27
CA LEU A 186 -10.87 22.49 -3.03
C LEU A 186 -10.05 23.11 -4.14
N LYS A 187 -10.58 24.10 -4.87
CA LYS A 187 -9.85 24.73 -5.98
C LYS A 187 -8.59 25.45 -5.51
N ALA A 188 -8.69 26.18 -4.40
CA ALA A 188 -7.54 26.81 -3.75
C ALA A 188 -6.50 25.77 -3.33
N TYR A 189 -6.96 24.67 -2.72
CA TYR A 189 -6.08 23.59 -2.29
C TYR A 189 -5.37 22.93 -3.47
N TRP A 190 -6.10 22.65 -4.55
CA TRP A 190 -5.59 22.05 -5.77
C TRP A 190 -4.55 22.93 -6.47
N ALA A 191 -4.83 24.23 -6.61
CA ALA A 191 -3.89 25.20 -7.19
C ALA A 191 -2.56 25.22 -6.43
N ARG A 192 -2.61 25.08 -5.10
CA ARG A 192 -1.42 25.10 -4.24
C ARG A 192 -0.68 23.77 -4.17
N MET A 193 -1.39 22.65 -4.15
CA MET A 193 -0.81 21.36 -3.77
C MET A 193 -0.70 20.37 -4.94
N ASN A 194 -1.39 20.59 -6.06
CA ASN A 194 -1.57 19.54 -7.08
C ASN A 194 -1.20 19.94 -8.50
N THR A 195 -0.75 21.18 -8.71
CA THR A 195 -0.28 21.67 -10.02
C THR A 195 1.08 21.11 -10.42
N GLU A 196 1.90 20.74 -9.44
CA GLU A 196 3.22 20.15 -9.64
C GLU A 196 3.41 18.91 -8.76
N SER A 197 4.32 18.03 -9.21
CA SER A 197 4.77 16.83 -8.52
C SER A 197 5.95 17.14 -7.60
N LEU A 198 6.33 16.20 -6.73
CA LEU A 198 7.50 16.31 -5.86
C LEU A 198 8.81 16.55 -6.62
N ASP A 199 8.87 16.07 -7.86
CA ASP A 199 10.01 16.18 -8.78
C ASP A 199 9.88 17.38 -9.74
N GLY A 200 8.90 18.28 -9.49
CA GLY A 200 8.69 19.47 -10.30
C GLY A 200 8.02 19.21 -11.65
N LEU A 201 7.46 18.01 -11.86
CA LEU A 201 6.72 17.71 -13.09
C LEU A 201 5.34 18.37 -13.07
N PRO A 202 4.89 18.99 -14.18
CA PRO A 202 3.53 19.51 -14.28
C PRO A 202 2.48 18.41 -14.10
N ALA A 203 1.55 18.63 -13.18
CA ALA A 203 0.51 17.68 -12.82
C ALA A 203 -0.88 18.20 -13.22
N MET A 204 -1.63 18.85 -12.33
CA MET A 204 -2.99 19.35 -12.58
C MET A 204 -3.02 20.61 -13.47
N LYS A 205 -3.97 20.69 -14.41
CA LYS A 205 -4.11 21.79 -15.38
C LYS A 205 -5.46 22.50 -15.31
N ASP A 206 -6.56 21.76 -15.18
CA ASP A 206 -7.91 22.28 -15.45
C ASP A 206 -8.78 22.34 -14.19
N ALA A 207 -8.69 21.37 -13.29
CA ALA A 207 -9.63 21.24 -12.17
C ALA A 207 -9.63 22.45 -11.22
N HIS A 208 -8.46 23.01 -10.94
CA HIS A 208 -8.28 24.16 -10.05
C HIS A 208 -8.76 25.49 -10.65
N ILE A 209 -8.80 25.61 -11.98
CA ILE A 209 -9.27 26.81 -12.71
C ILE A 209 -10.66 26.65 -13.32
N SER A 210 -11.26 25.46 -13.21
CA SER A 210 -12.62 25.18 -13.70
C SER A 210 -13.60 26.24 -13.20
N ALA A 211 -14.55 26.65 -14.04
CA ALA A 211 -15.62 27.57 -13.64
C ALA A 211 -16.68 26.88 -12.77
N VAL A 212 -16.76 25.55 -12.78
CA VAL A 212 -17.80 24.77 -12.09
C VAL A 212 -17.43 24.55 -10.64
N ALA A 213 -18.32 24.84 -9.69
CA ALA A 213 -18.07 24.52 -8.27
C ALA A 213 -18.07 23.00 -8.05
N PRO A 214 -17.11 22.42 -7.29
CA PRO A 214 -17.11 21.00 -6.98
C PRO A 214 -18.34 20.62 -6.14
N THR A 215 -19.17 19.75 -6.69
CA THR A 215 -20.32 19.16 -5.99
C THR A 215 -20.13 17.65 -5.83
N HIS A 216 -20.85 17.05 -4.87
CA HIS A 216 -20.70 15.64 -4.53
C HIS A 216 -22.02 15.02 -4.09
N ALA A 217 -22.07 13.68 -4.15
CA ALA A 217 -23.17 12.86 -3.68
C ALA A 217 -22.71 11.87 -2.58
N PRO A 218 -23.54 11.61 -1.56
CA PRO A 218 -24.77 12.35 -1.21
C PRO A 218 -24.46 13.81 -0.81
N SER A 219 -25.42 14.72 -0.92
CA SER A 219 -25.24 16.11 -0.49
C SER A 219 -25.26 16.27 1.04
N GLU A 220 -25.87 15.33 1.76
CA GLU A 220 -26.24 15.47 3.18
C GLU A 220 -25.18 15.13 4.24
N GLY A 221 -23.90 14.90 3.90
CA GLY A 221 -22.91 14.83 4.99
C GLY A 221 -22.69 13.48 5.66
N ARG A 222 -23.31 12.38 5.21
CA ARG A 222 -23.46 11.16 6.05
C ARG A 222 -22.34 10.12 5.94
N TRP A 223 -21.09 10.52 5.70
CA TRP A 223 -19.98 9.57 5.60
C TRP A 223 -19.48 9.17 6.98
N GLY A 224 -19.68 7.90 7.34
CA GLY A 224 -19.20 7.32 8.59
C GLY A 224 -19.94 7.73 9.86
N LYS A 225 -21.14 8.34 9.77
CA LYS A 225 -21.96 8.69 10.95
C LYS A 225 -22.37 7.46 11.78
N ASP A 226 -22.42 6.28 11.16
CA ASP A 226 -22.76 5.01 11.82
C ASP A 226 -21.52 4.23 12.28
N VAL A 227 -20.31 4.76 12.07
CA VAL A 227 -19.05 4.07 12.35
C VAL A 227 -18.41 4.65 13.62
N THR A 228 -18.72 4.06 14.78
CA THR A 228 -17.99 4.33 16.01
C THR A 228 -16.79 3.39 16.11
N VAL A 229 -15.63 3.78 15.58
CA VAL A 229 -14.39 3.03 15.82
C VAL A 229 -13.89 3.39 17.22
N ARG A 230 -14.27 2.62 18.24
CA ARG A 230 -13.61 2.70 19.55
C ARG A 230 -12.26 2.00 19.43
N THR A 231 -11.17 2.75 19.33
CA THR A 231 -9.83 2.22 19.55
C THR A 231 -9.70 1.90 21.03
N ILE A 232 -10.01 0.67 21.42
CA ILE A 232 -9.71 0.17 22.76
C ILE A 232 -8.21 -0.16 22.77
N TYR A 233 -7.41 0.68 23.41
CA TYR A 233 -6.06 0.30 23.80
C TYR A 233 -6.18 -0.61 25.02
N GLU A 234 -6.36 -1.91 24.80
CA GLU A 234 -6.07 -2.88 25.85
C GLU A 234 -4.56 -2.99 25.96
N PHE A 235 -3.98 -2.25 26.91
CA PHE A 235 -2.63 -2.51 27.39
C PHE A 235 -2.66 -3.85 28.16
N GLY A 236 -2.61 -4.95 27.42
CA GLY A 236 -2.21 -6.22 28.01
C GLY A 236 -0.78 -6.06 28.50
N THR A 237 -0.58 -6.06 29.81
CA THR A 237 0.74 -6.28 30.41
C THR A 237 1.14 -7.73 30.11
N ALA A 238 1.67 -7.98 28.92
CA ALA A 238 2.48 -9.15 28.70
C ALA A 238 3.80 -8.87 29.40
N GLU A 239 4.06 -9.57 30.51
CA GLU A 239 5.43 -9.76 30.97
C GLU A 239 6.22 -10.27 29.76
N PHE A 240 7.22 -9.49 29.33
CA PHE A 240 8.22 -9.95 28.38
C PHE A 240 9.07 -10.99 29.10
N ASP A 241 8.55 -12.20 29.20
CA ASP A 241 9.42 -13.35 29.43
C ASP A 241 10.31 -13.46 28.20
N THR A 242 11.61 -13.31 28.44
CA THR A 242 12.69 -13.40 27.47
C THR A 242 12.63 -14.73 26.71
N LEU A 243 11.91 -14.75 25.60
CA LEU A 243 11.83 -15.89 24.70
C LEU A 243 12.65 -15.61 23.45
N VAL A 244 13.93 -16.01 23.49
CA VAL A 244 14.56 -17.05 22.65
C VAL A 244 16.03 -17.12 23.11
N PRO A 245 16.49 -18.22 23.76
CA PRO A 245 17.90 -18.37 24.08
C PRO A 245 18.73 -18.34 22.79
N ALA A 246 19.95 -17.79 22.86
CA ALA A 246 20.76 -17.46 21.67
C ALA A 246 21.02 -18.65 20.73
N ASP A 247 20.93 -19.87 21.24
CA ASP A 247 21.06 -21.16 20.57
C ASP A 247 19.85 -21.54 19.69
N LYS A 248 18.71 -20.87 19.82
CA LYS A 248 17.49 -21.08 19.00
C LYS A 248 17.23 -19.98 17.97
N ARG A 249 18.19 -19.07 17.74
CA ARG A 249 18.09 -18.09 16.65
C ARG A 249 18.16 -18.82 15.30
N LEU A 250 17.09 -18.70 14.52
CA LEU A 250 16.98 -19.22 13.16
C LEU A 250 18.14 -18.71 12.29
N HIS A 251 19.14 -19.55 12.05
CA HIS A 251 20.17 -19.37 11.03
C HIS A 251 19.57 -19.73 9.65
N GLY A 252 18.64 -18.90 9.18
CA GLY A 252 18.29 -18.86 7.76
C GLY A 252 19.18 -17.84 7.06
N SER A 253 19.62 -18.14 5.84
CA SER A 253 20.31 -17.19 4.96
C SER A 253 19.43 -15.96 4.76
N ARG A 254 19.67 -14.90 5.54
CA ARG A 254 18.97 -13.63 5.39
C ARG A 254 19.69 -12.84 4.30
N PHE A 255 19.03 -12.64 3.16
CA PHE A 255 19.44 -11.57 2.25
C PHE A 255 19.18 -10.25 2.97
N ALA A 256 20.24 -9.53 3.31
CA ALA A 256 20.14 -8.17 3.82
C ALA A 256 20.05 -7.22 2.62
N VAL A 257 18.90 -6.58 2.44
CA VAL A 257 18.79 -5.41 1.57
C VAL A 257 19.11 -4.21 2.44
N VAL A 258 20.26 -3.58 2.22
CA VAL A 258 20.58 -2.29 2.82
C VAL A 258 19.86 -1.22 1.99
N LEU A 259 18.96 -0.47 2.64
CA LEU A 259 18.24 0.63 2.01
C LEU A 259 18.81 1.94 2.55
N ASP A 260 19.42 2.73 1.68
CA ASP A 260 19.77 4.12 1.99
C ASP A 260 18.52 5.00 1.84
N VAL A 261 18.13 5.68 2.92
CA VAL A 261 16.94 6.54 2.95
C VAL A 261 17.34 7.96 2.55
N TYR A 262 16.98 8.37 1.33
CA TYR A 262 17.35 9.68 0.77
C TYR A 262 16.29 10.77 1.02
N LYS A 263 15.00 10.42 1.07
CA LYS A 263 13.90 11.37 1.24
C LYS A 263 12.69 10.70 1.92
N ILE A 264 12.03 11.42 2.82
CA ILE A 264 10.83 10.96 3.53
C ILE A 264 9.65 11.85 3.11
N GLN A 265 8.62 11.24 2.55
CA GLN A 265 7.34 11.90 2.28
C GLN A 265 6.28 11.35 3.23
N THR A 266 5.56 12.23 3.91
CA THR A 266 4.38 11.85 4.69
C THR A 266 3.13 12.35 3.96
N SER A 267 2.14 11.46 3.83
CA SER A 267 0.82 11.81 3.31
C SER A 267 -0.21 11.59 4.41
N CYS A 268 -1.17 12.50 4.54
CA CYS A 268 -2.28 12.29 5.44
C CYS A 268 -3.12 11.10 4.93
N GLY A 269 -3.03 9.93 5.56
CA GLY A 269 -3.68 8.68 5.14
C GLY A 269 -5.20 8.66 5.31
N PHE A 270 -5.90 9.70 4.85
CA PHE A 270 -7.30 9.98 5.14
C PHE A 270 -8.31 9.02 4.50
N GLY A 271 -7.91 8.25 3.48
CA GLY A 271 -8.83 7.45 2.65
C GLY A 271 -8.57 5.94 2.62
N GLY A 272 -7.68 5.39 3.46
CA GLY A 272 -7.46 3.94 3.52
C GLY A 272 -8.48 3.25 4.44
N PRO A 273 -8.98 2.04 4.13
CA PRO A 273 -9.81 1.29 5.06
C PRO A 273 -9.08 0.90 6.33
N LEU A 274 -9.86 0.56 7.35
CA LEU A 274 -9.40 0.06 8.63
C LEU A 274 -9.42 -1.46 8.61
N TYR A 275 -8.29 -2.03 9.06
CA TYR A 275 -8.05 -3.46 9.15
C TYR A 275 -7.60 -3.82 10.56
N SER A 276 -8.01 -4.99 11.04
CA SER A 276 -7.44 -5.62 12.25
C SER A 276 -6.67 -6.89 11.90
N PHE A 277 -5.57 -7.12 12.61
CA PHE A 277 -4.66 -8.24 12.32
C PHE A 277 -5.26 -9.58 12.72
N VAL A 278 -5.07 -10.59 11.87
CA VAL A 278 -5.34 -11.99 12.20
C VAL A 278 -4.00 -12.74 12.28
N ALA A 279 -3.77 -13.44 13.39
CA ALA A 279 -2.57 -14.26 13.57
C ALA A 279 -2.44 -15.29 12.43
N HIS A 280 -1.22 -15.45 11.90
CA HIS A 280 -0.99 -16.18 10.64
C HIS A 280 -1.08 -17.69 10.77
N ARG A 281 -1.69 -18.31 9.76
CA ARG A 281 -1.36 -19.68 9.36
C ARG A 281 0.02 -19.68 8.67
N PRO A 282 0.85 -20.71 8.84
CA PRO A 282 2.23 -20.67 8.40
C PRO A 282 2.32 -21.08 6.93
N THR A 283 2.64 -20.11 6.10
CA THR A 283 3.05 -20.29 4.71
C THR A 283 4.53 -20.68 4.55
N LEU A 284 5.25 -20.83 5.67
CA LEU A 284 6.66 -21.23 5.75
C LEU A 284 6.91 -22.71 5.39
N ASN A 285 5.86 -23.54 5.28
CA ASN A 285 6.01 -24.96 4.94
C ASN A 285 6.51 -25.20 3.51
N TRP A 286 6.16 -24.36 2.53
CA TRP A 286 6.54 -24.60 1.12
C TRP A 286 8.04 -24.36 0.86
N SER A 287 8.60 -23.27 1.36
CA SER A 287 10.04 -22.99 1.27
C SER A 287 10.86 -24.02 2.04
N ALA A 288 10.35 -24.51 3.17
CA ALA A 288 11.00 -25.58 3.94
C ALA A 288 11.07 -26.90 3.17
N GLN A 289 10.00 -27.26 2.43
CA GLN A 289 9.99 -28.45 1.57
C GLN A 289 11.03 -28.37 0.44
N LEU A 290 11.19 -27.20 -0.18
CA LEU A 290 12.19 -27.01 -1.24
C LEU A 290 13.62 -27.04 -0.70
N ALA A 291 13.87 -26.44 0.47
CA ALA A 291 15.17 -26.51 1.14
C ALA A 291 15.54 -27.95 1.54
N ALA A 292 14.56 -28.73 2.03
CA ALA A 292 14.75 -30.15 2.32
C ALA A 292 15.10 -30.96 1.05
N ALA A 293 14.54 -30.60 -0.11
CA ALA A 293 14.90 -31.22 -1.38
C ALA A 293 16.32 -30.87 -1.83
N ASP A 294 16.81 -29.63 -1.61
CA ASP A 294 18.21 -29.30 -1.87
C ASP A 294 19.16 -30.15 -1.00
N LEU A 295 18.85 -30.29 0.30
CA LEU A 295 19.65 -31.13 1.21
C LEU A 295 19.65 -32.61 0.81
N ALA A 296 18.52 -33.13 0.32
CA ALA A 296 18.44 -34.50 -0.17
C ALA A 296 19.31 -34.73 -1.42
N CYS A 297 19.32 -33.76 -2.36
CA CYS A 297 20.19 -33.82 -3.53
C CYS A 297 21.68 -33.83 -3.15
N ASP A 298 22.09 -32.98 -2.21
CA ASP A 298 23.50 -32.93 -1.80
C ASP A 298 23.94 -34.20 -1.02
N ALA A 299 23.02 -34.87 -0.32
CA ALA A 299 23.33 -36.08 0.43
C ALA A 299 23.54 -37.32 -0.45
N GLU A 300 23.00 -37.34 -1.68
CA GLU A 300 23.26 -38.41 -2.66
C GLU A 300 24.67 -38.32 -3.29
N GLU A 301 25.37 -37.19 -3.13
CA GLU A 301 26.69 -36.91 -3.71
C GLU A 301 27.88 -37.30 -2.80
N GLU A 302 27.66 -37.73 -1.54
CA GLU A 302 28.71 -38.16 -0.58
C GLU A 302 29.35 -39.54 -0.90
N SER A 303 29.63 -39.85 -2.17
CA SER A 303 30.59 -40.90 -2.51
C SER A 303 31.98 -40.27 -2.72
N PRO A 304 33.04 -40.71 -2.02
CA PRO A 304 34.27 -39.95 -1.91
C PRO A 304 35.19 -40.19 -3.12
N SER A 305 35.04 -39.41 -4.19
CA SER A 305 36.10 -39.23 -5.18
C SER A 305 36.01 -37.88 -5.89
N GLU A 306 36.95 -36.98 -5.53
CA GLU A 306 37.24 -35.65 -6.09
C GLU A 306 36.11 -34.60 -6.07
N PRO A 307 36.43 -33.30 -5.83
CA PRO A 307 35.41 -32.25 -5.87
C PRO A 307 34.96 -32.08 -7.33
N PRO A 308 33.70 -32.40 -7.68
CA PRO A 308 33.28 -32.16 -9.04
C PRO A 308 33.16 -30.65 -9.21
N LYS A 309 33.83 -30.12 -10.25
CA LYS A 309 33.40 -28.86 -10.88
C LYS A 309 32.06 -29.15 -11.56
N GLU A 310 31.01 -29.36 -10.77
CA GLU A 310 29.74 -29.78 -11.33
C GLU A 310 28.98 -28.58 -11.87
N ASP A 311 28.43 -28.78 -13.06
CA ASP A 311 27.47 -27.90 -13.67
C ASP A 311 26.20 -27.89 -12.82
N LEU A 312 26.10 -26.93 -11.91
CA LEU A 312 24.93 -26.70 -11.04
C LEU A 312 23.60 -26.54 -11.81
N SER A 313 23.64 -26.47 -13.16
CA SER A 313 22.47 -26.52 -14.03
C SER A 313 21.79 -27.90 -14.11
N SER A 314 22.42 -28.97 -13.61
CA SER A 314 21.88 -30.34 -13.64
C SER A 314 20.76 -30.60 -12.61
N ARG A 315 20.64 -29.75 -11.57
CA ARG A 315 19.67 -29.91 -10.48
C ARG A 315 18.23 -29.71 -10.97
N LYS A 316 17.40 -30.75 -10.86
CA LYS A 316 15.99 -30.75 -11.33
C LYS A 316 14.97 -30.24 -10.30
N SER A 317 15.35 -30.11 -9.02
CA SER A 317 14.48 -29.77 -7.89
C SER A 317 15.21 -28.96 -6.81
N GLY A 318 14.45 -28.36 -5.88
CA GLY A 318 14.98 -27.56 -4.77
C GLY A 318 14.92 -26.04 -4.96
N LEU A 319 15.30 -25.25 -3.94
CA LEU A 319 15.31 -23.78 -4.01
C LEU A 319 16.34 -23.28 -5.03
N LYS A 320 17.52 -23.90 -5.12
CA LYS A 320 18.56 -23.48 -6.07
C LYS A 320 18.10 -23.62 -7.51
N ALA A 321 17.51 -24.78 -7.86
CA ALA A 321 16.91 -25.00 -9.18
C ALA A 321 15.73 -24.06 -9.46
N TYR A 322 14.89 -23.79 -8.45
CA TYR A 322 13.80 -22.82 -8.57
C TYR A 322 14.33 -21.40 -8.85
N TRP A 323 15.36 -20.95 -8.12
CA TRP A 323 15.97 -19.64 -8.31
C TRP A 323 16.63 -19.51 -9.68
N ALA A 324 17.40 -20.51 -10.11
CA ALA A 324 18.02 -20.56 -11.44
C ALA A 324 16.98 -20.40 -12.56
N LYS A 325 15.83 -21.06 -12.41
CA LYS A 325 14.77 -21.05 -13.40
C LYS A 325 13.89 -19.79 -13.38
N THR A 326 13.68 -19.18 -12.21
CA THR A 326 12.61 -18.20 -12.02
C THR A 326 13.03 -16.85 -11.45
N ASN A 327 14.26 -16.70 -10.97
CA ASN A 327 14.70 -15.51 -10.25
C ASN A 327 16.03 -14.91 -10.72
N VAL A 328 16.65 -15.45 -11.78
CA VAL A 328 17.90 -14.91 -12.36
C VAL A 328 17.68 -13.67 -13.23
N GLU A 329 16.46 -13.47 -13.72
CA GLU A 329 16.07 -12.32 -14.53
C GLU A 329 14.75 -11.73 -14.02
N SER A 330 14.65 -10.41 -14.14
CA SER A 330 13.41 -9.67 -13.90
C SER A 330 12.46 -9.85 -15.10
N LEU A 331 11.22 -9.40 -14.90
CA LEU A 331 10.23 -9.32 -15.98
C LEU A 331 10.69 -8.54 -17.22
N GLY A 332 11.59 -7.57 -17.03
CA GLY A 332 12.14 -6.77 -18.12
C GLY A 332 13.47 -7.30 -18.67
N GLY A 333 13.87 -8.54 -18.32
CA GLY A 333 15.15 -9.13 -18.74
C GLY A 333 16.37 -8.56 -18.02
N LEU A 334 16.18 -7.81 -16.93
CA LEU A 334 17.30 -7.31 -16.13
C LEU A 334 17.81 -8.41 -15.21
N THR A 335 19.12 -8.57 -15.11
CA THR A 335 19.74 -9.55 -14.21
C THR A 335 19.28 -9.33 -12.76
N ALA A 336 18.78 -10.38 -12.13
CA ALA A 336 18.30 -10.40 -10.75
C ALA A 336 19.26 -11.20 -9.85
N ILE A 337 18.87 -12.36 -9.34
CA ILE A 337 19.73 -13.16 -8.44
C ILE A 337 20.97 -13.65 -9.19
N LYS A 338 22.16 -13.24 -8.74
CA LYS A 338 23.44 -13.61 -9.37
C LYS A 338 24.11 -14.85 -8.78
N SER A 339 24.03 -15.04 -7.47
CA SER A 339 24.87 -16.04 -6.77
C SER A 339 24.09 -17.11 -6.01
N ALA A 340 22.86 -16.84 -5.55
CA ALA A 340 22.16 -17.78 -4.67
C ALA A 340 21.88 -19.14 -5.30
N HIS A 341 21.62 -19.17 -6.61
CA HIS A 341 21.32 -20.40 -7.36
C HIS A 341 22.56 -21.22 -7.70
N VAL A 342 23.76 -20.61 -7.69
CA VAL A 342 25.06 -21.26 -7.92
C VAL A 342 25.91 -21.36 -6.63
N SER A 343 25.30 -21.11 -5.48
CA SER A 343 26.00 -21.15 -4.19
C SER A 343 26.32 -22.58 -3.80
N ASP A 344 27.55 -22.84 -3.36
CA ASP A 344 27.95 -24.12 -2.76
C ASP A 344 27.29 -24.34 -1.38
N VAL A 345 26.78 -23.28 -0.76
CA VAL A 345 26.03 -23.35 0.50
C VAL A 345 24.57 -23.71 0.22
N THR A 346 24.10 -24.78 0.86
CA THR A 346 22.68 -25.19 0.80
C THR A 346 21.87 -24.56 1.94
N PRO A 347 20.72 -23.94 1.64
CA PRO A 347 19.91 -23.29 2.67
C PRO A 347 19.45 -24.31 3.72
N ALA A 348 19.85 -24.13 4.97
CA ALA A 348 19.29 -24.89 6.08
C ALA A 348 17.82 -24.46 6.33
N HIS A 349 16.90 -25.41 6.45
CA HIS A 349 15.55 -25.15 6.95
C HIS A 349 15.48 -25.39 8.46
N ALA A 350 14.89 -24.43 9.18
CA ALA A 350 14.60 -24.57 10.60
C ALA A 350 13.09 -24.37 10.80
N PRO A 351 12.34 -25.26 11.48
CA PRO A 351 12.84 -26.43 12.18
C PRO A 351 13.31 -27.52 11.20
N PRO A 352 14.28 -28.37 11.59
CA PRO A 352 14.80 -29.47 10.75
C PRO A 352 13.70 -30.44 10.28
N SER A 353 12.57 -30.51 10.99
CA SER A 353 11.38 -31.28 10.61
C SER A 353 10.60 -30.69 9.43
N GLY A 354 10.88 -29.44 9.04
CA GLY A 354 10.10 -28.70 8.05
C GLY A 354 8.69 -28.30 8.51
N GLU A 355 8.28 -28.67 9.73
CA GLU A 355 6.97 -28.37 10.29
C GLU A 355 6.94 -27.00 10.98
N TRP A 356 6.71 -25.94 10.21
CA TRP A 356 6.48 -24.60 10.78
C TRP A 356 5.07 -24.43 11.38
N SER A 357 4.19 -25.42 11.20
CA SER A 357 2.78 -25.31 11.55
C SER A 357 2.43 -25.49 13.01
N LYS A 358 3.20 -26.29 13.75
CA LYS A 358 2.88 -26.62 15.15
C LYS A 358 3.19 -25.46 16.10
N ASP A 359 4.34 -24.81 15.92
CA ASP A 359 4.73 -23.63 16.73
C ASP A 359 3.88 -22.39 16.43
N ALA A 360 3.49 -22.21 15.16
CA ALA A 360 2.58 -21.13 14.76
C ALA A 360 1.15 -21.32 15.28
N GLN A 361 0.66 -22.58 15.41
CA GLN A 361 -0.63 -22.87 16.07
C GLN A 361 -0.60 -22.57 17.57
N ALA A 362 0.51 -22.86 18.25
CA ALA A 362 0.71 -22.51 19.66
C ALA A 362 0.74 -20.98 19.87
N ALA A 363 1.45 -20.25 18.99
CA ALA A 363 1.43 -18.79 18.96
C ALA A 363 0.03 -18.25 18.68
N LEU A 364 -0.71 -18.86 17.74
CA LEU A 364 -2.11 -18.53 17.46
C LEU A 364 -2.95 -18.64 18.73
N THR A 365 -2.82 -19.72 19.50
CA THR A 365 -3.64 -19.97 20.70
C THR A 365 -3.41 -18.90 21.78
N ASN A 366 -2.19 -18.38 21.89
CA ASN A 366 -1.86 -17.24 22.76
C ASN A 366 -2.37 -15.90 22.20
N THR A 367 -2.39 -15.70 20.88
CA THR A 367 -3.03 -14.51 20.26
C THR A 367 -4.56 -14.59 20.26
N THR A 368 -5.16 -15.79 20.26
CA THR A 368 -6.61 -16.00 20.45
C THR A 368 -7.06 -15.66 21.88
N ARG A 369 -6.14 -15.44 22.83
CA ARG A 369 -6.49 -14.75 24.09
C ARG A 369 -6.70 -13.24 23.92
N GLN A 370 -6.19 -12.62 22.86
CA GLN A 370 -6.48 -11.22 22.49
C GLN A 370 -7.77 -11.07 21.66
N THR A 371 -8.44 -12.15 21.23
CA THR A 371 -9.73 -12.07 20.52
C THR A 371 -10.93 -11.82 21.45
N GLY A 372 -10.69 -11.24 22.61
CA GLY A 372 -11.72 -10.79 23.54
C GLY A 372 -12.19 -9.37 23.25
N VAL A 373 -12.39 -8.94 22.00
CA VAL A 373 -13.17 -7.72 21.73
C VAL A 373 -14.64 -8.07 21.97
N ASN A 374 -15.00 -8.25 23.25
CA ASN A 374 -16.36 -8.20 23.70
C ASN A 374 -16.80 -6.75 23.58
N SER A 375 -17.57 -6.43 22.54
CA SER A 375 -18.39 -5.22 22.50
C SER A 375 -19.50 -5.33 23.55
N LYS A 376 -19.14 -5.29 24.83
CA LYS A 376 -20.09 -4.92 25.88
C LYS A 376 -20.15 -3.41 25.90
N VAL A 377 -21.33 -2.88 25.62
CA VAL A 377 -21.70 -1.52 25.99
C VAL A 377 -21.57 -1.45 27.51
N VAL A 378 -20.44 -0.94 28.00
CA VAL A 378 -20.31 -0.56 29.40
C VAL A 378 -20.95 0.82 29.52
N GLU A 379 -22.22 0.85 29.93
CA GLU A 379 -22.79 2.05 30.55
C GLU A 379 -21.98 2.33 31.82
N GLY A 380 -21.30 3.48 31.87
CA GLY A 380 -20.68 3.99 33.11
C GLY A 380 -19.15 3.92 33.24
N ALA A 381 -18.36 3.81 32.17
CA ALA A 381 -16.90 3.93 32.29
C ALA A 381 -16.47 5.39 32.52
N SER A 382 -15.89 5.67 33.69
CA SER A 382 -15.41 7.00 34.08
C SER A 382 -14.24 7.47 33.21
N TRP A 383 -14.26 8.76 32.93
CA TRP A 383 -13.35 9.55 32.10
C TRP A 383 -11.91 9.51 32.61
N ILE A 384 -10.96 9.54 31.67
CA ILE A 384 -9.54 9.85 31.93
C ILE A 384 -9.49 11.24 32.54
N THR A 385 -8.86 11.37 33.70
CA THR A 385 -8.75 12.65 34.40
C THR A 385 -7.79 13.58 33.65
N TYR A 386 -8.00 14.90 33.76
CA TYR A 386 -7.11 15.90 33.17
C TYR A 386 -5.63 15.68 33.57
N ALA A 387 -5.39 15.21 34.79
CA ALA A 387 -4.05 14.88 35.28
C ALA A 387 -3.36 13.77 34.47
N GLU A 388 -4.09 12.73 34.08
CA GLU A 388 -3.56 11.61 33.29
C GLU A 388 -3.24 12.04 31.84
N VAL A 389 -4.10 12.89 31.25
CA VAL A 389 -3.81 13.50 29.94
C VAL A 389 -2.55 14.37 29.99
N MET A 390 -2.39 15.15 31.07
CA MET A 390 -1.21 16.01 31.24
C MET A 390 0.07 15.19 31.51
N MET A 391 -0.01 14.04 32.18
CA MET A 391 1.16 13.16 32.34
C MET A 391 1.62 12.59 30.99
N VAL A 392 0.71 12.13 30.14
CA VAL A 392 1.05 11.58 28.82
C VAL A 392 1.65 12.65 27.91
N LEU A 393 1.08 13.85 27.91
CA LEU A 393 1.62 15.00 27.18
C LEU A 393 3.01 15.39 27.69
N SER A 394 3.21 15.40 29.01
CA SER A 394 4.50 15.72 29.62
C SER A 394 5.57 14.68 29.26
N ALA A 395 5.24 13.39 29.32
CA ALA A 395 6.16 12.32 28.93
C ALA A 395 6.55 12.40 27.44
N PHE A 396 5.58 12.75 26.57
CA PHE A 396 5.83 12.92 25.13
C PHE A 396 6.74 14.13 24.85
N LEU A 397 6.49 15.28 25.49
CA LEU A 397 7.32 16.47 25.36
C LEU A 397 8.75 16.24 25.90
N MET A 398 8.88 15.48 26.99
CA MET A 398 10.18 15.13 27.56
C MET A 398 10.95 14.17 26.65
N GLY A 399 10.26 13.22 26.00
CA GLY A 399 10.86 12.34 24.97
C GLY A 399 11.36 13.11 23.75
N LEU A 400 10.64 14.14 23.29
CA LEU A 400 11.09 15.02 22.22
C LEU A 400 12.31 15.86 22.62
N ALA A 401 12.33 16.40 23.84
CA ALA A 401 13.46 17.16 24.35
C ALA A 401 14.74 16.31 24.47
N VAL A 402 14.62 15.09 25.01
CA VAL A 402 15.74 14.13 25.09
C VAL A 402 16.25 13.75 23.70
N SER A 403 15.35 13.53 22.75
CA SER A 403 15.72 13.20 21.36
C SER A 403 16.45 14.36 20.68
N ALA A 404 15.98 15.60 20.89
CA ALA A 404 16.64 16.81 20.36
C ALA A 404 18.05 17.01 20.94
N MET A 405 18.22 16.81 22.26
CA MET A 405 19.54 16.87 22.90
C MET A 405 20.48 15.77 22.39
N TYR A 406 19.97 14.57 22.10
CA TYR A 406 20.78 13.47 21.58
C TYR A 406 21.31 13.77 20.17
N VAL A 407 20.52 14.45 19.33
CA VAL A 407 20.92 14.89 17.98
C VAL A 407 21.98 15.99 18.06
N GLU A 408 21.88 16.93 19.01
CA GLU A 408 22.90 17.97 19.22
C GLU A 408 24.24 17.40 19.69
N VAL A 409 24.23 16.49 20.68
CA VAL A 409 25.46 15.85 21.19
C VAL A 409 26.13 14.97 20.13
N ALA A 410 25.34 14.30 19.28
CA ALA A 410 25.86 13.51 18.16
C ALA A 410 26.46 14.39 17.03
N CYS A 411 26.01 15.64 16.86
CA CYS A 411 26.59 16.58 15.90
C CYS A 411 27.91 17.19 16.38
N VAL A 412 28.03 17.49 17.69
CA VAL A 412 29.26 18.08 18.27
C VAL A 412 30.44 17.10 18.25
N THR A 413 30.19 15.79 18.32
CA THR A 413 31.23 14.76 18.34
C THR A 413 31.80 14.38 16.97
N ARG A 414 31.24 14.92 15.86
CA ARG A 414 31.75 14.70 14.49
C ARG A 414 32.66 15.81 13.96
N SER A 415 32.94 16.83 14.77
CA SER A 415 33.88 17.91 14.43
C SER A 415 35.14 17.84 15.32
N CYS A 416 35.97 16.82 15.10
CA CYS A 416 37.37 16.74 15.53
C CYS A 416 38.11 15.77 14.59
#